data_AF-A0A797I520-F1
#
_entry.id   AF-A0A797I520-F1
#
_cell.length_a   1.000
_cell.length_b   1.000
_cell.length_c   1.000
_cell.angle_alpha   90.00
_cell.angle_beta   90.00
_cell.angle_gamma   90.00
#
_symmetry.space_group_name_H-M   'P 1'
#
loop_
_entity.id
_entity.type
_entity.pdbx_description
1 polymer ?
#
loop_
_entity_poly.entity_id
_entity_poly.type
_entity_poly.pdbx_seq_one_letter_code
_entity_poly.pdbx_strand_id
1 'polypeptide(L)'
;MSKIDYQALREIAKQATQGEWVAFISPGKYGTFAVHTPGDEHHGDIVDWTGFDEQKNAENNARYIAAFNPEVVQVLLDERERNQQYIKSRDQENEEIALTVGKLRVELEEAKSKLNEQRKYYEGVIADGSKRIAELEAREIKPAKGEVLVVVSGFTGCGKSAIAGEIEIAMKAIGVPVLWTNGDAEKRMTGADWLTAIEMYKPNVRIVEVNVPRVAGIRTKGE
;
A
#
# COMPACT_ATOMS: atom_id res chain seq x y z
N MET A 1 46.84 -26.06 2.39
CA MET A 1 46.09 -27.23 1.91
C MET A 1 46.29 -27.32 0.42
N SER A 2 46.83 -28.43 -0.08
CA SER A 2 46.85 -28.71 -1.52
C SER A 2 45.39 -28.83 -2.00
N LYS A 3 45.09 -28.25 -3.17
CA LYS A 3 43.77 -28.35 -3.78
C LYS A 3 43.59 -29.79 -4.27
N ILE A 4 42.56 -30.48 -3.79
CA ILE A 4 42.21 -31.83 -4.26
C ILE A 4 41.81 -31.71 -5.74
N ASP A 5 42.43 -32.53 -6.59
CA ASP A 5 42.01 -32.70 -7.97
C ASP A 5 40.91 -33.77 -8.04
N TYR A 6 39.66 -33.31 -8.05
CA TYR A 6 38.49 -34.17 -8.09
C TYR A 6 38.33 -34.91 -9.41
N GLN A 7 38.86 -34.36 -10.51
CA GLN A 7 38.80 -35.04 -11.81
C GLN A 7 39.80 -36.19 -11.84
N ALA A 8 41.03 -35.94 -11.37
CA ALA A 8 42.01 -37.00 -11.20
C ALA A 8 41.50 -38.11 -10.26
N LEU A 9 40.85 -37.74 -9.14
CA LEU A 9 40.27 -38.70 -8.21
C LEU A 9 39.15 -39.53 -8.86
N ARG A 10 38.29 -38.91 -9.67
CA ARG A 10 37.22 -39.60 -10.41
C ARG A 10 37.79 -40.61 -11.41
N GLU A 11 38.82 -40.22 -12.16
CA GLU A 11 39.44 -41.11 -13.15
C GLU A 11 40.16 -42.30 -12.48
N ILE A 12 40.84 -42.06 -11.35
CA ILE A 12 41.43 -43.14 -10.54
C ILE A 12 40.32 -44.08 -10.01
N ALA A 13 39.22 -43.53 -9.48
CA ALA A 13 38.12 -44.34 -8.97
C ALA A 13 37.46 -45.20 -10.06
N LYS A 14 37.30 -44.69 -11.29
CA LYS A 14 36.78 -45.50 -12.42
C LYS A 14 37.69 -46.66 -12.83
N GLN A 15 39.01 -46.47 -12.70
CA GLN A 15 40.00 -47.49 -13.07
C GLN A 15 40.17 -48.58 -12.02
N ALA A 16 39.84 -48.29 -10.76
CA ALA A 16 39.91 -49.25 -9.67
C ALA A 16 38.79 -50.32 -9.76
N THR A 17 38.97 -51.44 -9.08
CA THR A 17 37.97 -52.51 -8.99
C THR A 17 36.69 -51.98 -8.35
N GLN A 18 35.57 -52.08 -9.08
CA GLN A 18 34.25 -51.65 -8.59
C GLN A 18 33.63 -52.70 -7.65
N GLY A 19 32.59 -52.32 -6.92
CA GLY A 19 31.90 -53.19 -5.97
C GLY A 19 32.41 -53.07 -4.53
N GLU A 20 31.88 -53.93 -3.66
CA GLU A 20 32.20 -53.95 -2.24
C GLU A 20 33.67 -54.32 -2.00
N TRP A 21 34.32 -53.54 -1.14
CA TRP A 21 35.66 -53.83 -0.65
C TRP A 21 35.56 -54.20 0.82
N VAL A 22 36.33 -55.20 1.25
CA VAL A 22 36.33 -55.72 2.61
C VAL A 22 37.73 -55.63 3.19
N ALA A 23 37.83 -55.24 4.46
CA ALA A 23 39.09 -55.23 5.18
C ALA A 23 39.43 -56.64 5.68
N PHE A 24 40.59 -57.15 5.29
CA PHE A 24 41.18 -58.36 5.84
C PHE A 24 42.08 -58.00 7.03
N ILE A 25 41.82 -58.66 8.17
CA ILE A 25 42.50 -58.36 9.44
C ILE A 25 43.03 -59.68 10.02
N SER A 26 44.36 -59.86 9.96
CA SER A 26 45.05 -60.99 10.58
C SER A 26 45.92 -60.51 11.74
N PRO A 27 45.48 -60.67 13.00
CA PRO A 27 46.24 -60.18 14.16
C PRO A 27 47.46 -61.07 14.47
N GLY A 28 48.62 -60.48 14.74
CA GLY A 28 49.85 -61.21 15.10
C GLY A 28 51.10 -60.33 15.14
N LYS A 29 52.26 -60.91 15.51
CA LYS A 29 53.58 -60.20 15.54
C LYS A 29 54.01 -59.68 14.16
N TYR A 30 53.51 -60.31 13.09
CA TYR A 30 53.61 -59.91 11.69
C TYR A 30 52.22 -59.87 11.05
N GLY A 31 51.23 -59.34 11.77
CA GLY A 31 49.84 -59.35 11.32
C GLY A 31 49.65 -58.59 10.00
N THR A 32 48.84 -59.14 9.10
CA THR A 32 48.55 -58.57 7.77
C THR A 32 47.23 -57.81 7.81
N PHE A 33 47.25 -56.58 7.31
CA PHE A 33 46.07 -55.70 7.22
C PHE A 33 45.91 -55.23 5.78
N ALA A 34 44.93 -55.79 5.07
CA ALA A 34 44.76 -55.58 3.63
C ALA A 34 43.30 -55.26 3.28
N VAL A 35 43.08 -54.86 2.02
CA VAL A 35 41.74 -54.68 1.45
C VAL A 35 41.59 -55.61 0.25
N HIS A 36 40.46 -56.30 0.14
CA HIS A 36 40.16 -57.26 -0.93
C HIS A 36 38.70 -57.18 -1.34
N THR A 37 38.31 -57.83 -2.45
CA THR A 37 36.90 -58.00 -2.77
C THR A 37 36.36 -59.32 -2.20
N PRO A 38 35.04 -59.43 -1.89
CA PRO A 38 34.46 -60.64 -1.30
C PRO A 38 34.64 -61.95 -2.10
N GLY A 39 34.92 -61.86 -3.40
CA GLY A 39 35.06 -63.01 -4.30
C GLY A 39 36.47 -63.60 -4.39
N ASP A 40 37.46 -63.02 -3.70
CA ASP A 40 38.87 -63.33 -3.95
C ASP A 40 39.42 -64.40 -3.00
N GLU A 41 39.92 -65.48 -3.60
CA GLU A 41 40.63 -66.57 -2.90
C GLU A 41 42.15 -66.60 -3.21
N HIS A 42 42.66 -65.67 -4.01
CA HIS A 42 44.07 -65.58 -4.42
C HIS A 42 44.66 -64.20 -4.15
N HIS A 43 45.97 -64.13 -3.89
CA HIS A 43 46.74 -62.91 -3.60
C HIS A 43 46.74 -61.82 -4.70
N GLY A 44 46.01 -61.99 -5.81
CA GLY A 44 46.03 -61.10 -6.97
C GLY A 44 45.27 -59.78 -6.78
N ASP A 45 44.16 -59.82 -6.05
CA ASP A 45 43.26 -58.67 -5.82
C ASP A 45 43.31 -58.16 -4.37
N ILE A 46 44.28 -58.67 -3.60
CA ILE A 46 44.57 -58.23 -2.23
C ILE A 46 45.55 -57.05 -2.31
N VAL A 47 45.11 -55.87 -1.88
CA VAL A 47 46.01 -54.74 -1.71
C VAL A 47 46.72 -54.87 -0.36
N ASP A 48 47.88 -55.52 -0.38
CA ASP A 48 48.78 -55.65 0.76
C ASP A 48 49.82 -54.51 0.76
N TRP A 49 49.86 -53.75 1.85
CA TRP A 49 50.64 -52.52 1.93
C TRP A 49 51.91 -52.74 2.74
N THR A 50 53.00 -53.08 2.04
CA THR A 50 54.32 -53.24 2.66
C THR A 50 54.78 -51.93 3.32
N GLY A 51 54.52 -51.80 4.63
CA GLY A 51 54.81 -50.60 5.44
C GLY A 51 53.67 -50.08 6.32
N PHE A 52 52.44 -50.57 6.15
CA PHE A 52 51.37 -50.40 7.15
C PHE A 52 51.39 -51.50 8.21
N ASP A 53 51.98 -52.65 7.88
CA ASP A 53 52.24 -53.72 8.84
C ASP A 53 53.03 -53.17 10.03
N GLU A 54 52.66 -53.59 11.24
CA GLU A 54 53.19 -53.11 12.53
C GLU A 54 52.80 -51.68 12.95
N GLN A 55 52.04 -50.92 12.14
CA GLN A 55 51.49 -49.63 12.57
C GLN A 55 50.31 -49.80 13.54
N LYS A 56 50.27 -48.95 14.59
CA LYS A 56 49.21 -49.01 15.62
C LYS A 56 47.77 -48.92 15.07
N ASN A 57 47.57 -48.30 13.91
CA ASN A 57 46.25 -48.06 13.32
C ASN A 57 45.98 -48.84 12.02
N ALA A 58 46.81 -49.82 11.68
CA ALA A 58 46.70 -50.56 10.41
C ALA A 58 45.30 -51.14 10.15
N GLU A 59 44.68 -51.73 11.19
CA GLU A 59 43.30 -52.23 11.14
C GLU A 59 42.29 -51.15 10.74
N ASN A 60 42.35 -49.98 11.39
CA ASN A 60 41.43 -48.88 11.12
C ASN A 60 41.63 -48.30 9.72
N ASN A 61 42.86 -48.27 9.24
CA ASN A 61 43.18 -47.78 7.89
C ASN A 61 42.61 -48.71 6.82
N ALA A 62 42.77 -50.03 6.99
CA ALA A 62 42.17 -51.02 6.09
C ALA A 62 40.65 -50.91 6.06
N ARG A 63 40.00 -50.79 7.23
CA ARG A 63 38.54 -50.56 7.33
C ARG A 63 38.10 -49.26 6.66
N TYR A 64 38.85 -48.18 6.84
CA TYR A 64 38.55 -46.88 6.24
C TYR A 64 38.64 -46.94 4.71
N ILE A 65 39.70 -47.53 4.15
CA ILE A 65 39.89 -47.66 2.71
C ILE A 65 38.84 -48.58 2.10
N ALA A 66 38.53 -49.70 2.76
CA ALA A 66 37.45 -50.60 2.33
C ALA A 66 36.09 -49.90 2.31
N ALA A 67 35.78 -49.09 3.34
CA ALA A 67 34.55 -48.30 3.38
C ALA A 67 34.53 -47.15 2.36
N PHE A 68 35.70 -46.60 2.01
CA PHE A 68 35.87 -45.55 1.01
C PHE A 68 36.28 -46.13 -0.35
N ASN A 69 35.57 -47.17 -0.77
CA ASN A 69 35.79 -47.85 -2.03
C ASN A 69 35.50 -46.93 -3.24
N PRO A 70 35.88 -47.34 -4.47
CA PRO A 70 35.69 -46.52 -5.66
C PRO A 70 34.23 -46.16 -5.98
N GLU A 71 33.26 -46.99 -5.59
CA GLU A 71 31.84 -46.68 -5.75
C GLU A 71 31.40 -45.53 -4.84
N VAL A 72 31.76 -45.58 -3.55
CA VAL A 72 31.47 -44.52 -2.58
C VAL A 72 32.12 -43.21 -2.99
N VAL A 73 33.37 -43.26 -3.47
CA VAL A 73 34.05 -42.07 -4.00
C VAL A 73 33.25 -41.43 -5.14
N GLN A 74 32.79 -42.22 -6.10
CA GLN A 74 32.03 -41.71 -7.25
C GLN A 74 30.70 -41.07 -6.82
N VAL A 75 29.96 -41.71 -5.92
CA VAL A 75 28.70 -41.16 -5.37
C VAL A 75 28.93 -39.81 -4.68
N LEU A 76 29.97 -39.71 -3.85
CA LEU A 76 30.31 -38.46 -3.15
C LEU A 76 30.74 -37.36 -4.13
N LEU A 77 31.44 -37.72 -5.20
CA LEU A 77 31.80 -36.77 -6.26
C LEU A 77 30.56 -36.28 -7.04
N ASP A 78 29.62 -37.18 -7.34
CA ASP A 78 28.35 -36.83 -7.99
C ASP A 78 27.48 -35.92 -7.10
N GLU A 79 27.39 -36.21 -5.81
CA GLU A 79 26.73 -35.34 -4.82
C GLU A 79 27.39 -33.97 -4.75
N ARG A 80 28.73 -33.92 -4.70
CA ARG A 80 29.47 -32.67 -4.70
C ARG A 80 29.21 -31.85 -5.96
N GLU A 81 29.24 -32.46 -7.13
CA GLU A 81 28.99 -31.79 -8.40
C GLU A 81 27.56 -31.24 -8.47
N ARG A 82 26.56 -32.03 -8.07
CA ARG A 82 25.16 -31.57 -7.97
C ARG A 82 25.02 -30.40 -7.01
N ASN A 83 25.65 -30.45 -5.84
CA ASN A 83 25.63 -29.37 -4.87
C ASN A 83 26.29 -28.10 -5.41
N GLN A 84 27.39 -28.22 -6.15
CA GLN A 84 28.04 -27.08 -6.81
C GLN A 84 27.16 -26.44 -7.88
N GLN A 85 26.47 -27.25 -8.68
CA GLN A 85 25.51 -26.75 -9.67
C GLN A 85 24.34 -26.05 -9.00
N TYR A 86 23.81 -26.61 -7.91
CA TYR A 86 22.74 -26.00 -7.12
C TYR A 86 23.14 -24.63 -6.56
N ILE A 87 24.34 -24.52 -5.96
CA ILE A 87 24.86 -23.24 -5.45
C ILE A 87 24.95 -22.20 -6.57
N LYS A 88 25.51 -22.57 -7.73
CA LYS A 88 25.59 -21.66 -8.89
C LYS A 88 24.21 -21.18 -9.35
N SER A 89 23.23 -22.08 -9.41
CA SER A 89 21.85 -21.72 -9.78
C SER A 89 21.22 -20.77 -8.77
N ARG A 90 21.47 -20.99 -7.47
CA ARG A 90 20.96 -20.12 -6.39
C ARG A 90 21.63 -18.75 -6.40
N ASP A 91 22.93 -18.69 -6.68
CA ASP A 91 23.64 -17.42 -6.80
C ASP A 91 23.10 -16.58 -7.96
N GLN A 92 22.85 -17.22 -9.12
CA GLN A 92 22.22 -16.58 -10.27
C GLN A 92 20.80 -16.07 -9.94
N GLU A 93 19.97 -16.91 -9.33
CA GLU A 93 18.62 -16.53 -8.91
C GLU A 93 18.65 -15.35 -7.91
N ASN A 94 19.58 -15.38 -6.96
CA ASN A 94 19.75 -14.29 -5.98
C ASN A 94 20.19 -12.98 -6.65
N GLU A 95 21.03 -13.04 -7.67
CA GLU A 95 21.43 -11.86 -8.46
C GLU A 95 20.23 -11.26 -9.21
N GLU A 96 19.42 -12.10 -9.86
CA GLU A 96 18.19 -11.67 -10.55
C GLU A 96 17.17 -11.07 -9.58
N ILE A 97 16.99 -11.68 -8.41
CA ILE A 97 16.16 -11.15 -7.32
C ILE A 97 16.70 -9.79 -6.87
N ALA A 98 18.01 -9.64 -6.65
CA ALA A 98 18.61 -8.39 -6.22
C ALA A 98 18.39 -7.26 -7.24
N LEU A 99 18.54 -7.56 -8.54
CA LEU A 99 18.27 -6.62 -9.63
C LEU A 99 16.80 -6.18 -9.65
N THR A 100 15.88 -7.14 -9.47
CA THR A 100 14.44 -6.89 -9.48
C THR A 100 14.00 -6.05 -8.29
N VAL A 101 14.47 -6.40 -7.09
CA VAL A 101 14.22 -5.64 -5.86
C VAL A 101 14.82 -4.23 -5.98
N GLY A 102 15.98 -4.09 -6.62
CA GLY A 102 16.57 -2.79 -6.91
C GLY A 102 15.65 -1.90 -7.76
N LYS A 103 15.10 -2.43 -8.86
CA LYS A 103 14.16 -1.69 -9.73
C LYS A 103 12.88 -1.30 -8.98
N LEU A 104 12.26 -2.25 -8.29
CA LEU A 104 11.03 -1.99 -7.52
C LEU A 104 11.21 -0.94 -6.43
N ARG A 105 12.39 -0.87 -5.80
CA ARG A 105 12.70 0.17 -4.81
C ARG A 105 12.72 1.57 -5.43
N VAL A 106 13.27 1.71 -6.62
CA VAL A 106 13.30 2.98 -7.36
C VAL A 106 11.88 3.38 -7.76
N GLU A 107 11.12 2.47 -8.38
CA GLU A 107 9.73 2.71 -8.78
C GLU A 107 8.84 3.09 -7.58
N LEU A 108 9.05 2.42 -6.43
CA LEU A 108 8.33 2.72 -5.20
C LEU A 108 8.64 4.13 -4.69
N GLU A 109 9.89 4.56 -4.73
CA GLU A 109 10.29 5.90 -4.29
C GLU A 109 9.73 6.99 -5.22
N GLU A 110 9.77 6.75 -6.53
CA GLU A 110 9.14 7.65 -7.50
C GLU A 110 7.62 7.76 -7.29
N ALA A 111 6.93 6.65 -7.07
CA ALA A 111 5.50 6.63 -6.79
C ALA A 111 5.16 7.38 -5.49
N LYS A 112 5.97 7.21 -4.44
CA LYS A 112 5.82 7.96 -3.19
C LYS A 112 6.03 9.46 -3.39
N SER A 113 7.02 9.86 -4.18
CA SER A 113 7.24 11.29 -4.49
C SER A 113 6.02 11.89 -5.18
N LYS A 114 5.48 11.22 -6.21
CA LYS A 114 4.28 11.67 -6.92
C LYS A 114 3.06 11.79 -5.99
N LEU A 115 2.85 10.81 -5.10
CA LEU A 115 1.78 10.88 -4.10
C LEU A 115 1.94 12.07 -3.15
N ASN A 116 3.17 12.36 -2.72
CA ASN A 116 3.45 13.50 -1.85
C ASN A 116 3.21 14.84 -2.56
N GLU A 117 3.57 14.94 -3.84
CA GLU A 117 3.27 16.12 -4.68
C GLU A 117 1.76 16.33 -4.84
N GLN A 118 1.01 15.26 -5.16
CA GLN A 118 -0.44 15.30 -5.25
C GLN A 118 -1.07 15.73 -3.92
N ARG A 119 -0.58 15.19 -2.80
CA ARG A 119 -1.05 15.58 -1.46
C ARG A 119 -0.86 17.08 -1.22
N LYS A 120 0.32 17.61 -1.50
CA LYS A 120 0.60 19.06 -1.35
C LYS A 120 -0.31 19.91 -2.23
N TYR A 121 -0.56 19.48 -3.47
CA TYR A 121 -1.48 20.17 -4.36
C TYR A 121 -2.90 20.24 -3.78
N TYR A 122 -3.45 19.11 -3.36
CA TYR A 122 -4.79 19.06 -2.78
C TYR A 122 -4.89 19.83 -1.46
N GLU A 123 -3.87 19.78 -0.60
CA GLU A 123 -3.81 20.61 0.61
C GLU A 123 -3.88 22.10 0.27
N GLY A 124 -3.19 22.55 -0.79
CA GLY A 124 -3.26 23.93 -1.27
C GLY A 124 -4.66 24.33 -1.77
N VAL A 125 -5.28 23.49 -2.60
CA VAL A 125 -6.65 23.72 -3.11
C VAL A 125 -7.67 23.79 -1.97
N ILE A 126 -7.56 22.89 -0.99
CA ILE A 126 -8.44 22.86 0.18
C ILE A 126 -8.24 24.12 1.03
N ALA A 127 -6.99 24.55 1.23
CA ALA A 127 -6.69 25.76 2.00
C ALA A 127 -7.27 27.02 1.33
N ASP A 128 -7.09 27.18 0.02
CA ASP A 128 -7.64 28.32 -0.72
C ASP A 128 -9.18 28.30 -0.73
N GLY A 129 -9.77 27.13 -0.98
CA GLY A 129 -11.22 26.93 -0.90
C GLY A 129 -11.78 27.27 0.48
N SER A 130 -11.11 26.82 1.56
CA SER A 130 -11.51 27.11 2.94
C SER A 130 -11.45 28.61 3.23
N LYS A 131 -10.41 29.30 2.75
CA LYS A 131 -10.29 30.76 2.88
C LYS A 131 -11.44 31.46 2.16
N ARG A 132 -11.76 31.03 0.93
CA ARG A 132 -12.86 31.61 0.15
C ARG A 132 -14.22 31.40 0.82
N ILE A 133 -14.46 30.23 1.39
CA ILE A 133 -15.68 29.95 2.16
C ILE A 133 -15.76 30.88 3.36
N ALA A 134 -14.69 31.02 4.15
CA ALA A 134 -14.67 31.93 5.30
C ALA A 134 -14.94 33.39 4.90
N GLU A 135 -14.41 33.86 3.76
CA GLU A 135 -14.71 35.18 3.22
C GLU A 135 -16.19 35.34 2.83
N LEU A 136 -16.82 34.30 2.26
CA LEU A 136 -18.23 34.32 1.90
C LEU A 136 -19.13 34.27 3.13
N GLU A 137 -18.82 33.42 4.11
CA GLU A 137 -19.54 33.32 5.38
C GLU A 137 -19.44 34.62 6.19
N ALA A 138 -18.30 35.32 6.14
CA ALA A 138 -18.15 36.63 6.78
C ALA A 138 -18.97 37.74 6.11
N ARG A 139 -19.27 37.60 4.81
CA ARG A 139 -20.17 38.51 4.07
C ARG A 139 -21.64 38.15 4.23
N GLU A 140 -21.94 36.92 4.64
CA GLU A 140 -23.31 36.45 4.83
C GLU A 140 -23.92 37.08 6.09
N ILE A 141 -25.01 37.82 5.92
CA ILE A 141 -25.76 38.42 7.02
C ILE A 141 -26.73 37.36 7.55
N LYS A 142 -26.51 36.89 8.78
CA LYS A 142 -27.39 35.90 9.42
C LYS A 142 -28.49 36.62 10.22
N PRO A 143 -29.78 36.38 9.94
CA PRO A 143 -30.88 36.96 10.73
C PRO A 143 -30.90 36.42 12.15
N ALA A 144 -31.27 37.25 13.11
CA ALA A 144 -31.54 36.83 14.47
C ALA A 144 -32.81 35.94 14.56
N LYS A 145 -32.95 35.19 15.66
CA LYS A 145 -34.11 34.33 15.86
C LYS A 145 -35.39 35.17 15.97
N GLY A 146 -36.32 34.99 15.04
CA GLY A 146 -37.56 35.76 14.93
C GLY A 146 -37.45 37.02 14.05
N GLU A 147 -36.27 37.28 13.47
CA GLU A 147 -36.05 38.34 12.49
C GLU A 147 -36.25 37.80 11.07
N VAL A 148 -36.95 38.57 10.23
CA VAL A 148 -37.06 38.30 8.79
C VAL A 148 -36.12 39.24 8.06
N LEU A 149 -34.99 38.71 7.58
CA LEU A 149 -34.04 39.48 6.77
C LEU A 149 -34.48 39.45 5.30
N VAL A 150 -34.68 40.64 4.73
CA VAL A 150 -34.95 40.82 3.30
C VAL A 150 -33.74 41.48 2.64
N VAL A 151 -33.07 40.76 1.74
CA VAL A 151 -31.92 41.27 0.98
C VAL A 151 -32.37 41.62 -0.43
N VAL A 152 -32.36 42.91 -0.77
CA VAL A 152 -32.67 43.40 -2.13
C VAL A 152 -31.37 43.68 -2.87
N SER A 153 -30.99 42.78 -3.79
CA SER A 153 -29.73 42.86 -4.55
C SER A 153 -29.95 43.11 -6.04
N GLY A 154 -28.98 43.75 -6.71
CA GLY A 154 -29.05 44.07 -8.14
C GLY A 154 -28.14 45.25 -8.55
N PHE A 155 -28.04 45.53 -9.84
CA PHE A 155 -27.20 46.61 -10.39
C PHE A 155 -27.64 48.01 -9.93
N THR A 156 -26.72 48.99 -9.92
CA THR A 156 -27.05 50.39 -9.62
C THR A 156 -28.09 50.90 -10.64
N GLY A 157 -29.15 51.56 -10.17
CA GLY A 157 -30.22 52.07 -11.02
C GLY A 157 -31.35 51.10 -11.37
N CYS A 158 -31.30 49.82 -10.96
CA CYS A 158 -32.37 48.85 -11.28
C CYS A 158 -33.63 48.93 -10.39
N GLY A 159 -33.79 50.00 -9.60
CA GLY A 159 -34.97 50.19 -8.75
C GLY A 159 -34.95 49.51 -7.38
N LYS A 160 -33.80 49.01 -6.91
CA LYS A 160 -33.68 48.36 -5.57
C LYS A 160 -34.24 49.19 -4.43
N SER A 161 -33.88 50.48 -4.39
CA SER A 161 -34.28 51.40 -3.33
C SER A 161 -35.79 51.70 -3.36
N ALA A 162 -36.44 51.57 -4.53
CA ALA A 162 -37.90 51.69 -4.64
C ALA A 162 -38.58 50.50 -3.97
N ILE A 163 -38.15 49.27 -4.28
CA ILE A 163 -38.69 48.04 -3.66
C ILE A 163 -38.40 48.01 -2.16
N ALA A 164 -37.19 48.38 -1.72
CA ALA A 164 -36.85 48.45 -0.30
C ALA A 164 -37.70 49.51 0.43
N GLY A 165 -37.98 50.64 -0.21
CA GLY A 165 -38.88 51.68 0.32
C GLY A 165 -40.34 51.21 0.43
N GLU A 166 -40.87 50.52 -0.58
CA GLU A 166 -42.23 49.95 -0.54
C GLU A 166 -42.40 48.95 0.61
N ILE A 167 -41.40 48.08 0.82
CA ILE A 167 -41.38 47.13 1.93
C ILE A 167 -41.37 47.86 3.27
N GLU A 168 -40.54 48.91 3.42
CA GLU A 168 -40.49 49.70 4.66
C GLU A 168 -41.83 50.34 4.99
N ILE A 169 -42.51 50.94 4.01
CA ILE A 169 -43.82 51.57 4.19
C ILE A 169 -44.86 50.53 4.58
N ALA A 170 -44.93 49.41 3.85
CA ALA A 170 -45.91 48.35 4.10
C ALA A 170 -45.75 47.75 5.51
N MET A 171 -44.53 47.46 5.92
CA MET A 171 -44.24 46.88 7.23
C MET A 171 -44.53 47.87 8.38
N LYS A 172 -44.19 49.16 8.22
CA LYS A 172 -44.55 50.19 9.20
C LYS A 172 -46.07 50.37 9.32
N ALA A 173 -46.81 50.27 8.22
CA ALA A 173 -48.27 50.40 8.22
C ALA A 173 -48.97 49.26 9.01
N ILE A 174 -48.40 48.06 9.02
CA ILE A 174 -48.91 46.92 9.82
C ILE A 174 -48.30 46.84 11.23
N GLY A 175 -47.50 47.83 11.64
CA GLY A 175 -46.89 47.90 12.97
C GLY A 175 -45.67 47.01 13.17
N VAL A 176 -45.06 46.49 12.11
CA VAL A 176 -43.82 45.71 12.20
C VAL A 176 -42.62 46.67 12.23
N PRO A 177 -41.70 46.54 13.22
CA PRO A 177 -40.51 47.39 13.27
C PRO A 177 -39.57 47.05 12.10
N VAL A 178 -39.15 48.08 11.36
CA VAL A 178 -38.24 47.96 10.22
C VAL A 178 -36.96 48.73 10.48
N LEU A 179 -35.83 48.09 10.18
CA LEU A 179 -34.52 48.72 10.12
C LEU A 179 -33.96 48.58 8.69
N TRP A 180 -33.76 49.69 7.99
CA TRP A 180 -33.07 49.68 6.70
C TRP A 180 -31.63 50.17 6.87
N THR A 181 -30.70 49.22 7.04
CA THR A 181 -29.27 49.50 7.15
C THR A 181 -28.74 50.12 5.85
N ASN A 182 -28.06 51.28 5.96
CA ASN A 182 -27.48 52.05 4.85
C ASN A 182 -28.49 52.72 3.87
N GLY A 183 -29.79 52.73 4.21
CA GLY A 183 -30.85 53.28 3.35
C GLY A 183 -30.84 54.81 3.21
N ASP A 184 -30.37 55.54 4.23
CA ASP A 184 -30.40 57.02 4.22
C ASP A 184 -29.53 57.65 3.15
N ALA A 185 -28.39 57.03 2.81
CA ALA A 185 -27.51 57.48 1.75
C ALA A 185 -28.16 57.30 0.36
N GLU A 186 -28.84 56.18 0.14
CA GLU A 186 -29.57 55.92 -1.12
C GLU A 186 -30.82 56.81 -1.23
N LYS A 187 -31.61 56.95 -0.16
CA LYS A 187 -32.82 57.79 -0.12
C LYS A 187 -32.53 59.27 -0.40
N ARG A 188 -31.42 59.80 0.13
CA ARG A 188 -30.97 61.19 -0.11
C ARG A 188 -30.49 61.41 -1.55
N MET A 189 -29.84 60.42 -2.17
CA MET A 189 -29.42 60.52 -3.57
C MET A 189 -30.60 60.51 -4.55
N THR A 190 -31.69 59.80 -4.24
CA THR A 190 -32.86 59.69 -5.12
C THR A 190 -33.99 60.67 -4.79
N GLY A 191 -33.84 61.52 -3.77
CA GLY A 191 -34.86 62.48 -3.34
C GLY A 191 -36.13 61.83 -2.77
N ALA A 192 -36.00 60.61 -2.26
CA ALA A 192 -37.13 59.77 -1.88
C ALA A 192 -37.43 59.92 -0.38
N ASP A 193 -37.97 61.09 0.00
CA ASP A 193 -38.48 61.35 1.36
C ASP A 193 -39.92 60.85 1.48
N TRP A 194 -40.06 59.61 1.95
CA TRP A 194 -41.34 58.92 2.02
C TRP A 194 -42.17 59.24 3.28
N LEU A 195 -41.63 60.01 4.23
CA LEU A 195 -42.37 60.36 5.46
C LEU A 195 -43.65 61.14 5.13
N THR A 196 -43.58 62.07 4.17
CA THR A 196 -44.71 62.84 3.64
C THR A 196 -45.61 62.00 2.73
N ALA A 197 -45.07 60.96 2.11
CA ALA A 197 -45.82 60.06 1.23
C ALA A 197 -46.70 59.06 1.99
N ILE A 198 -46.35 58.70 3.23
CA ILE A 198 -47.14 57.78 4.07
C ILE A 198 -48.56 58.29 4.31
N GLU A 199 -48.76 59.61 4.50
CA GLU A 199 -50.11 60.19 4.64
C GLU A 199 -50.92 60.17 3.33
N MET A 200 -50.25 60.19 2.17
CA MET A 200 -50.88 60.10 0.84
C MET A 200 -51.09 58.65 0.39
N TYR A 201 -50.31 57.70 0.91
CA TYR A 201 -50.34 56.30 0.55
C TYR A 201 -51.52 55.59 1.24
N LYS A 202 -52.70 55.66 0.61
CA LYS A 202 -53.90 54.90 0.99
C LYS A 202 -54.13 53.75 0.01
N PRO A 203 -53.43 52.61 0.14
CA PRO A 203 -53.65 51.47 -0.74
C PRO A 203 -55.06 50.90 -0.51
N ASN A 204 -55.78 50.63 -1.59
CA ASN A 204 -57.05 49.93 -1.52
C ASN A 204 -56.79 48.42 -1.58
N VAL A 205 -56.99 47.72 -0.46
CA VAL A 205 -56.87 46.26 -0.40
C VAL A 205 -58.27 45.66 -0.45
N ARG A 206 -58.55 44.85 -1.47
CA ARG A 206 -59.78 44.05 -1.56
C ARG A 206 -59.45 42.59 -1.23
N ILE A 207 -59.82 42.15 -0.04
CA ILE A 207 -59.73 40.74 0.36
C ILE A 207 -61.06 40.07 0.02
N VAL A 208 -61.00 38.97 -0.73
CA VAL A 208 -62.17 38.12 -1.00
C VAL A 208 -61.86 36.75 -0.42
N GLU A 209 -62.49 36.44 0.71
CA GLU A 209 -62.47 35.09 1.27
C GLU A 209 -63.56 34.27 0.57
N VAL A 210 -63.15 33.25 -0.19
CA VAL A 210 -64.07 32.30 -0.81
C VAL A 210 -64.06 31.02 0.02
N ASN A 211 -65.12 30.80 0.80
CA ASN A 211 -65.27 29.58 1.56
C ASN A 211 -65.90 28.50 0.67
N VAL A 212 -65.12 27.46 0.32
CA VAL A 212 -65.63 26.31 -0.42
C VAL A 212 -66.25 25.34 0.60
N PRO A 213 -67.57 25.10 0.60
CA PRO A 213 -68.20 24.21 1.57
C PRO A 213 -67.65 22.79 1.38
N ARG A 214 -67.21 22.18 2.49
CA ARG A 214 -66.96 20.74 2.50
C ARG A 214 -68.28 20.02 2.25
N VAL A 215 -68.36 19.22 1.19
CA VAL A 215 -69.53 18.38 0.92
C VAL A 215 -69.78 17.49 2.13
N ALA A 216 -70.91 17.68 2.79
CA ALA A 216 -71.34 16.82 3.88
C ALA A 216 -71.76 15.46 3.30
N GLY A 217 -70.86 14.49 3.31
CA GLY A 217 -71.25 13.11 3.00
C GLY A 217 -70.17 12.20 2.44
N ILE A 218 -69.04 12.01 3.14
CA ILE A 218 -68.38 10.70 3.15
C ILE A 218 -67.99 10.41 4.60
N ARG A 219 -68.85 9.67 5.29
CA ARG A 219 -68.49 9.00 6.55
C ARG A 219 -67.47 7.91 6.20
N THR A 220 -66.22 8.07 6.58
CA THR A 220 -65.32 6.91 6.69
C THR A 220 -65.74 6.14 7.94
N LYS A 221 -66.36 4.98 7.73
CA LYS A 221 -66.55 3.97 8.78
C LYS A 221 -65.18 3.45 9.21
N GLY A 222 -64.95 3.41 10.52
CA GLY A 222 -64.06 2.44 11.15
C GLY A 222 -62.77 3.01 11.74
N GLU A 223 -62.71 2.91 13.07
CA GLU A 223 -61.56 2.92 14.00
C GLU A 223 -60.73 4.20 14.16
#